data_AF-A0A7S4R742-F1
#
_entry.id   AF-A0A7S4R742-F1
#
_cell.length_a   1.000
_cell.length_b   1.000
_cell.length_c   1.000
_cell.angle_alpha   90.00
_cell.angle_beta   90.00
_cell.angle_gamma   90.00
#
_symmetry.space_group_name_H-M   'P 1'
#
loop_
_entity.id
_entity.type
_entity.pdbx_description
1 polymer ?
#
loop_
_entity_poly.entity_id
_entity_poly.type
_entity_poly.pdbx_seq_one_letter_code
_entity_poly.pdbx_strand_id
1 'polypeptide(L)'
;MTSAADLVEALAARFPEDAEDLRQALEVLQTQRITSSDRLGKLGDGHWQRLGLPIGIEALLREEAARVSAAAAQPEPAAQAAPVAAAAPTAVGSLSLSPAAAPAAPELSAAPAPSPQRPVWAEETDDGGQLPLEPYEPPDGLYRRRGGARCGNEPVRGIGGHSRVPPARGVPRGGFAPDAELAPPPDLDELWQQLLEDTLPPDKRKLLQDSWAKCPSQQDRYMMYLEYTSYLRKPEVTEEEQAERRKQLEPLLREFGVSGDGEDGSCPGSLLWPPLLGLLLLAAGVVYYMHSQADPLHDLQAL
;
A
#
# COMPACT_ATOMS: atom_id res chain seq x y z
N MET A 1 21.32 22.35 -4.21
CA MET A 1 20.14 21.55 -4.58
C MET A 1 20.64 20.19 -4.99
N THR A 2 20.33 19.18 -4.20
CA THR A 2 20.75 17.79 -4.43
C THR A 2 19.90 17.23 -5.58
N SER A 3 20.53 16.63 -6.59
CA SER A 3 19.75 15.98 -7.65
C SER A 3 19.09 14.70 -7.12
N ALA A 4 17.99 14.28 -7.75
CA ALA A 4 17.37 12.99 -7.40
C ALA A 4 18.34 11.82 -7.63
N ALA A 5 19.24 11.94 -8.62
CA ALA A 5 20.26 10.94 -8.90
C ALA A 5 21.28 10.82 -7.77
N ASP A 6 21.80 11.95 -7.27
CA ASP A 6 22.77 11.96 -6.17
C ASP A 6 22.17 11.38 -4.88
N LEU A 7 20.88 11.65 -4.63
CA LEU A 7 20.15 11.10 -3.48
C LEU A 7 20.03 9.57 -3.57
N VAL A 8 19.64 9.05 -4.74
CA VAL A 8 19.53 7.61 -4.97
C VAL A 8 20.89 6.93 -4.88
N GLU A 9 21.95 7.53 -5.44
CA GLU A 9 23.31 6.97 -5.36
C GLU A 9 23.81 6.93 -3.91
N ALA A 10 23.54 7.97 -3.12
CA ALA A 10 23.84 7.97 -1.69
C ALA A 10 23.08 6.88 -0.92
N LEU A 11 21.80 6.66 -1.23
CA LEU A 11 21.01 5.56 -0.64
C LEU A 11 21.53 4.19 -1.06
N ALA A 12 21.87 4.00 -2.35
CA ALA A 12 22.38 2.72 -2.85
C ALA A 12 23.75 2.36 -2.24
N ALA A 13 24.58 3.36 -1.91
CA ALA A 13 25.82 3.14 -1.17
C ALA A 13 25.58 2.74 0.30
N ARG A 14 24.46 3.17 0.88
CA ARG A 14 24.11 2.95 2.29
C ARG A 14 23.34 1.64 2.51
N PHE A 15 22.57 1.21 1.50
CA PHE A 15 21.75 0.00 1.47
C PHE A 15 22.08 -0.83 0.21
N PRO A 16 23.20 -1.57 0.20
CA PRO A 16 23.64 -2.32 -0.98
C PRO A 16 22.67 -3.43 -1.41
N GLU A 17 21.88 -3.98 -0.48
CA GLU A 17 20.82 -4.96 -0.73
C GLU A 17 19.70 -4.43 -1.62
N ASP A 18 19.40 -3.13 -1.52
CA ASP A 18 18.32 -2.46 -2.25
C ASP A 18 18.84 -1.67 -3.46
N ALA A 19 20.13 -1.78 -3.77
CA ALA A 19 20.78 -0.94 -4.79
C ALA A 19 20.23 -1.15 -6.21
N GLU A 20 19.80 -2.36 -6.55
CA GLU A 20 19.18 -2.63 -7.86
C GLU A 20 17.79 -1.99 -7.97
N ASP A 21 16.96 -2.14 -6.95
CA ASP A 21 15.61 -1.56 -6.91
C ASP A 21 15.66 -0.02 -6.87
N LEU A 22 16.65 0.56 -6.17
CA LEU A 22 16.92 1.99 -6.16
C LEU A 22 17.31 2.52 -7.55
N ARG A 23 18.11 1.76 -8.32
CA ARG A 23 18.46 2.13 -9.71
C ARG A 23 17.23 2.07 -10.63
N GLN A 24 16.40 1.05 -10.50
CA GLN A 24 15.14 0.96 -11.24
C GLN A 24 14.20 2.12 -10.88
N ALA A 25 14.11 2.47 -9.59
CA ALA A 25 13.32 3.62 -9.14
C ALA A 25 13.82 4.93 -9.78
N LEU A 26 15.14 5.10 -9.93
CA LEU A 26 15.72 6.26 -10.62
C LEU A 26 15.32 6.33 -12.10
N GLU A 27 15.26 5.20 -12.81
CA GLU A 27 14.78 5.17 -14.20
C GLU A 27 13.30 5.60 -14.31
N VAL A 28 12.47 5.15 -13.37
CA VAL A 28 11.05 5.57 -13.28
C VAL A 28 10.94 7.06 -13.00
N LEU A 29 11.73 7.59 -12.06
CA LEU A 29 11.77 9.02 -11.74
C LEU A 29 12.24 9.86 -12.93
N GLN A 30 13.22 9.38 -13.70
CA GLN A 30 13.68 10.03 -14.93
C GLN A 30 12.59 10.03 -16.01
N THR A 31 11.88 8.92 -16.17
CA THR A 31 10.75 8.80 -17.11
C THR A 31 9.64 9.82 -16.79
N GLN A 32 9.37 10.03 -15.50
CA GLN A 32 8.41 11.04 -15.02
C GLN A 32 8.99 12.46 -14.91
N ARG A 33 10.24 12.66 -15.34
CA ARG A 33 10.96 13.95 -15.31
C ARG A 33 11.06 14.57 -13.90
N ILE A 34 11.23 13.74 -12.88
CA ILE A 34 11.46 14.16 -11.50
C ILE A 34 12.98 14.17 -11.25
N THR A 35 13.60 15.33 -11.48
CA THR A 35 15.07 15.47 -11.43
C THR A 35 15.63 16.02 -10.12
N SER A 36 14.78 16.55 -9.23
CA SER A 36 15.20 17.21 -7.98
C SER A 36 14.63 16.53 -6.72
N SER A 37 15.43 16.49 -5.66
CA SER A 37 15.02 15.97 -4.34
C SER A 37 13.87 16.77 -3.72
N ASP A 38 13.84 18.09 -3.95
CA ASP A 38 12.77 18.97 -3.44
C ASP A 38 11.42 18.65 -4.08
N ARG A 39 11.42 18.21 -5.34
CA ARG A 39 10.18 17.81 -6.03
C ARG A 39 9.68 16.48 -5.50
N LEU A 40 10.58 15.53 -5.21
CA LEU A 40 10.26 14.26 -4.56
C LEU A 40 9.56 14.48 -3.21
N GLY A 41 10.09 15.37 -2.37
CA GLY A 41 9.50 15.67 -1.05
C GLY A 41 8.12 16.34 -1.12
N LYS A 42 7.72 16.89 -2.27
CA LYS A 42 6.41 17.54 -2.49
C LYS A 42 5.38 16.65 -3.17
N LEU A 43 5.74 15.41 -3.53
CA LEU A 43 4.80 14.47 -4.12
C LEU A 43 3.80 14.00 -3.05
N GLY A 44 2.50 14.16 -3.35
CA GLY A 44 1.44 13.60 -2.52
C GLY A 44 1.34 12.07 -2.67
N ASP A 45 0.66 11.41 -1.74
CA ASP A 45 0.57 9.94 -1.68
C ASP A 45 0.07 9.30 -2.98
N GLY A 46 -0.95 9.90 -3.60
CA GLY A 46 -1.47 9.40 -4.87
C GLY A 46 -0.46 9.47 -6.02
N HIS A 47 0.51 10.38 -5.98
CA HIS A 47 1.58 10.41 -6.99
C HIS A 47 2.60 9.32 -6.74
N TRP A 48 2.97 9.07 -5.48
CA TRP A 48 3.87 7.98 -5.12
C TRP A 48 3.31 6.60 -5.51
N GLN A 49 2.03 6.36 -5.23
CA GLN A 49 1.35 5.12 -5.64
C GLN A 49 1.37 4.91 -7.17
N ARG A 50 1.26 6.00 -7.94
CA ARG A 50 1.31 5.96 -9.42
C ARG A 50 2.70 5.68 -9.97
N LEU A 51 3.76 5.89 -9.20
CA LEU A 51 5.12 5.52 -9.61
C LEU A 51 5.30 4.00 -9.63
N GLY A 52 4.45 3.24 -8.92
CA GLY A 52 4.51 1.78 -8.89
C GLY A 52 5.80 1.24 -8.29
N LEU A 53 6.44 2.00 -7.40
CA LEU A 53 7.67 1.59 -6.73
C LEU A 53 7.35 0.56 -5.62
N PRO A 54 8.27 -0.36 -5.32
CA PRO A 54 8.14 -1.21 -4.14
C PRO A 54 8.00 -0.37 -2.86
N ILE A 55 7.07 -0.75 -1.97
CA ILE A 55 6.69 0.02 -0.77
C ILE A 55 7.90 0.38 0.10
N GLY A 56 8.88 -0.53 0.23
CA GLY A 56 10.10 -0.27 1.01
C GLY A 56 10.96 0.84 0.42
N ILE A 57 11.17 0.81 -0.90
CA ILE A 57 11.97 1.81 -1.63
C ILE A 57 11.26 3.17 -1.61
N GLU A 58 9.95 3.18 -1.77
CA GLU A 58 9.12 4.38 -1.64
C GLU A 58 9.32 5.06 -0.28
N ALA A 59 9.22 4.29 0.81
CA ALA A 59 9.41 4.80 2.16
C ALA A 59 10.82 5.40 2.36
N LEU A 60 11.86 4.69 1.91
CA LEU A 60 13.25 5.16 1.98
C LEU A 60 13.46 6.48 1.22
N LEU A 61 12.92 6.59 0.00
CA LEU A 61 13.04 7.81 -0.81
C LEU A 61 12.28 8.98 -0.18
N ARG A 62 11.10 8.75 0.39
CA ARG A 62 10.30 9.77 1.08
C ARG A 62 11.03 10.30 2.31
N GLU A 63 11.53 9.40 3.15
CA GLU A 63 12.26 9.76 4.38
C GLU A 63 13.48 10.62 4.05
N GLU A 64 14.30 10.19 3.07
CA GLU A 64 15.54 10.90 2.77
C GLU A 64 15.29 12.20 1.99
N ALA A 65 14.26 12.27 1.14
CA ALA A 65 13.84 13.53 0.52
C ALA A 65 13.34 14.54 1.56
N ALA A 66 12.57 14.09 2.56
CA ALA A 66 12.12 14.93 3.67
C ALA A 66 13.31 15.42 4.51
N ARG A 67 14.28 14.54 4.78
CA ARG A 67 15.51 14.88 5.51
C ARG A 67 16.36 15.91 4.77
N VAL A 68 16.56 15.75 3.47
CA VAL A 68 17.32 16.71 2.64
C VAL A 68 16.60 18.06 2.59
N SER A 69 15.28 18.06 2.45
CA SER A 69 14.46 19.28 2.49
C SER A 69 14.57 19.99 3.85
N ALA A 70 14.48 19.24 4.95
CA ALA A 70 14.63 19.79 6.30
C ALA A 70 16.04 20.36 6.54
N ALA A 71 17.08 19.69 6.04
CA ALA A 71 18.46 20.17 6.12
C ALA A 71 18.68 21.46 5.30
N ALA A 72 18.01 21.59 4.16
CA ALA A 72 18.04 22.82 3.35
C ALA A 72 17.24 23.97 4.00
N ALA A 73 16.19 23.65 4.76
CA ALA A 73 15.33 24.62 5.43
C ALA A 73 15.90 25.13 6.76
N GLN A 74 16.84 24.42 7.39
CA GLN A 74 17.57 24.94 8.54
C GLN A 74 18.57 25.99 8.04
N PRO A 75 18.36 27.29 8.33
CA PRO A 75 19.38 28.29 8.02
C PRO A 75 20.63 27.91 8.80
N GLU A 76 21.76 27.78 8.10
CA GLU A 76 23.08 27.72 8.74
C GLU A 76 23.08 28.75 9.87
N PRO A 77 23.35 28.37 11.14
CA PRO A 77 23.42 29.34 12.22
C PRO A 77 24.50 30.32 11.83
N ALA A 78 24.07 31.50 11.38
CA ALA A 78 24.92 32.60 10.98
C ALA A 78 25.99 32.72 12.06
N ALA A 79 27.24 32.50 11.65
CA ALA A 79 28.41 32.58 12.47
C ALA A 79 28.26 33.72 13.47
N GLN A 80 27.92 33.37 14.72
CA GLN A 80 28.05 34.28 15.83
C GLN A 80 29.54 34.58 15.89
N ALA A 81 29.88 35.76 15.39
CA ALA A 81 31.16 36.39 15.55
C ALA A 81 31.51 36.39 17.03
N ALA A 82 32.35 35.44 17.45
CA ALA A 82 33.05 35.53 18.71
C ALA A 82 34.17 36.57 18.54
N PRO A 83 34.18 37.67 19.29
CA PRO A 83 35.32 38.56 19.31
C PRO A 83 36.49 37.86 20.01
N VAL A 84 37.64 38.03 19.39
CA VAL A 84 39.01 37.83 19.87
C VAL A 84 39.13 38.10 21.38
N ALA A 85 39.51 37.10 22.15
CA ALA A 85 40.21 37.29 23.42
C ALA A 85 41.28 36.21 23.57
N ALA A 86 42.52 36.66 23.44
CA ALA A 86 43.74 35.90 23.59
C ALA A 86 43.93 35.34 25.00
N ALA A 87 44.35 34.09 25.11
CA ALA A 87 45.35 33.63 26.08
C ALA A 87 45.75 32.18 25.76
N ALA A 88 46.97 32.00 25.25
CA ALA A 88 47.74 30.77 25.35
C ALA A 88 48.60 30.83 26.64
N PRO A 89 49.48 29.86 26.98
CA PRO A 89 49.60 28.46 26.53
C PRO A 89 49.82 27.48 27.72
N THR A 90 50.15 26.23 27.39
CA THR A 90 51.03 25.29 28.14
C THR A 90 50.37 24.35 29.15
N ALA A 91 50.26 23.06 28.80
CA ALA A 91 50.85 21.98 29.61
C ALA A 91 50.85 20.65 28.83
N VAL A 92 52.05 20.13 28.67
CA VAL A 92 52.39 18.79 28.19
C VAL A 92 52.15 17.80 29.33
N GLY A 93 51.56 16.63 29.06
CA GLY A 93 51.39 15.56 30.05
C GLY A 93 50.61 14.39 29.45
N SER A 94 51.28 13.50 28.71
CA SER A 94 52.01 12.32 29.21
C SER A 94 51.07 11.15 29.55
N LEU A 95 51.28 10.10 28.77
CA LEU A 95 50.77 8.74 28.78
C LEU A 95 50.56 8.13 30.17
N SER A 96 49.48 7.37 30.35
CA SER A 96 49.46 6.25 31.30
C SER A 96 48.53 5.14 30.80
N LEU A 97 49.11 4.23 30.01
CA LEU A 97 48.67 2.84 29.95
C LEU A 97 49.09 2.15 31.26
N SER A 98 48.19 1.42 31.92
CA SER A 98 48.61 0.26 32.73
C SER A 98 47.55 -0.85 32.70
N PRO A 99 47.94 -2.10 32.43
CA PRO A 99 47.08 -3.30 32.34
C PRO A 99 47.14 -4.16 33.64
N ALA A 100 46.48 -5.33 33.58
CA ALA A 100 46.50 -6.52 34.46
C ALA A 100 45.23 -6.68 35.34
N ALA A 101 44.30 -7.61 35.01
CA ALA A 101 44.31 -9.07 35.29
C ALA A 101 44.08 -9.37 36.80
N ALA A 102 43.19 -10.22 37.29
CA ALA A 102 42.31 -11.26 36.74
C ALA A 102 41.19 -11.59 37.79
N PRO A 103 40.65 -12.82 37.94
CA PRO A 103 39.31 -13.26 37.54
C PRO A 103 38.36 -13.61 38.71
N ALA A 104 37.03 -13.64 38.47
CA ALA A 104 36.10 -14.70 38.93
C ALA A 104 34.61 -14.34 38.81
N ALA A 105 33.86 -15.33 38.30
CA ALA A 105 32.45 -15.68 38.53
C ALA A 105 31.31 -14.90 37.84
N PRO A 106 30.23 -15.61 37.42
CA PRO A 106 29.20 -15.07 36.54
C PRO A 106 27.98 -14.62 37.35
N GLU A 107 27.67 -13.32 37.30
CA GLU A 107 26.35 -12.82 37.71
C GLU A 107 25.58 -12.35 36.48
N LEU A 108 24.50 -13.09 36.20
CA LEU A 108 23.41 -12.71 35.33
C LEU A 108 22.79 -11.39 35.82
N SER A 109 23.31 -10.28 35.30
CA SER A 109 22.66 -8.97 35.43
C SER A 109 21.96 -8.66 34.12
N ALA A 110 20.65 -8.93 34.09
CA ALA A 110 19.77 -8.51 33.03
C ALA A 110 19.75 -6.97 32.96
N ALA A 111 20.43 -6.42 31.97
CA ALA A 111 20.32 -5.01 31.63
C ALA A 111 18.87 -4.71 31.21
N PRO A 112 18.24 -3.63 31.72
CA PRO A 112 16.96 -3.17 31.21
C PRO A 112 17.16 -2.66 29.77
N ALA A 113 16.51 -3.32 28.81
CA ALA A 113 16.45 -2.84 27.44
C ALA A 113 15.80 -1.44 27.41
N PRO A 114 16.35 -0.48 26.64
CA PRO A 114 15.70 0.81 26.47
C PRO A 114 14.36 0.63 25.77
N SER A 115 13.30 1.15 26.39
CA SER A 115 11.95 1.15 25.82
C SER A 115 11.94 1.86 24.45
N PRO A 116 11.29 1.31 23.42
CA PRO A 116 11.10 2.02 22.17
C PRO A 116 10.22 3.25 22.44
N GLN A 117 10.80 4.44 22.25
CA GLN A 117 10.05 5.69 22.32
C GLN A 117 9.03 5.68 21.17
N ARG A 118 7.74 5.72 21.54
CA ARG A 118 6.63 5.94 20.61
C ARG A 118 6.85 7.25 19.86
N PRO A 119 6.61 7.30 18.54
CA PRO A 119 6.53 8.58 17.84
C PRO A 119 5.37 9.38 18.43
N VAL A 120 5.72 10.53 18.99
CA VAL A 120 4.77 11.57 19.40
C VAL A 120 4.19 12.14 18.12
N TRP A 121 2.95 11.77 17.80
CA TRP A 121 2.16 12.52 16.84
C TRP A 121 1.91 13.88 17.48
N ALA A 122 2.65 14.89 17.03
CA ALA A 122 2.39 16.27 17.40
C ALA A 122 1.01 16.63 16.88
N GLU A 123 0.10 16.97 17.78
CA GLU A 123 -1.11 17.71 17.47
C GLU A 123 -0.67 19.07 16.91
N GLU A 124 -0.52 19.17 15.58
CA GLU A 124 -0.55 20.45 14.90
C GLU A 124 -1.98 21.00 15.02
N THR A 125 -2.14 21.87 16.00
CA THR A 125 -3.21 22.86 16.06
C THR A 125 -2.95 23.85 14.91
N ASP A 126 -3.33 23.47 13.69
CA ASP A 126 -3.30 24.39 12.56
C ASP A 126 -4.65 25.10 12.45
N ASP A 127 -4.56 26.40 12.69
CA ASP A 127 -5.59 27.42 12.60
C ASP A 127 -6.13 27.42 11.17
N GLY A 128 -7.26 26.72 10.99
CA GLY A 128 -7.91 26.49 9.70
C GLY A 128 -8.31 27.79 9.01
N GLY A 129 -7.37 28.37 8.27
CA GLY A 129 -7.62 29.34 7.23
C GLY A 129 -8.63 28.73 6.26
N GLN A 130 -9.84 29.28 6.28
CA GLN A 130 -10.91 28.98 5.32
C GLN A 130 -10.38 29.13 3.90
N LEU A 131 -10.06 28.00 3.25
CA LEU A 131 -9.88 27.96 1.81
C LEU A 131 -11.17 28.44 1.16
N PRO A 132 -11.15 29.52 0.35
CA PRO A 132 -12.32 29.95 -0.40
C PRO A 132 -12.74 28.80 -1.30
N LEU A 133 -13.91 28.23 -1.02
CA LEU A 133 -14.53 27.24 -1.90
C LEU A 133 -14.80 27.93 -3.24
N GLU A 134 -13.96 27.66 -4.23
CA GLU A 134 -14.30 28.01 -5.61
C GLU A 134 -15.62 27.29 -5.95
N PRO A 135 -16.63 28.02 -6.48
CA PRO A 135 -17.90 27.43 -6.85
C PRO A 135 -17.66 26.37 -7.93
N TYR A 136 -18.03 25.13 -7.61
CA TYR A 136 -18.00 24.01 -8.53
C TYR A 136 -18.82 24.33 -9.78
N GLU A 137 -18.14 24.64 -10.89
CA GLU A 137 -18.77 24.68 -12.22
C GLU A 137 -18.94 23.23 -12.70
N PRO A 138 -20.18 22.73 -12.84
CA PRO A 138 -20.39 21.42 -13.44
C PRO A 138 -19.89 21.46 -14.90
N PRO A 139 -19.20 20.42 -15.39
CA PRO A 139 -18.71 20.39 -16.75
C PRO A 139 -19.87 20.39 -17.75
N ASP A 140 -20.12 21.57 -18.33
CA ASP A 140 -20.87 21.73 -19.56
C ASP A 140 -20.17 20.94 -20.67
N GLY A 141 -20.78 19.84 -21.15
CA GLY A 141 -20.38 19.32 -22.46
C GLY A 141 -20.53 17.83 -22.79
N LEU A 142 -21.06 16.96 -21.91
CA LEU A 142 -21.19 15.52 -22.24
C LEU A 142 -22.61 15.05 -22.60
N TYR A 143 -23.51 15.94 -23.04
CA TYR A 143 -24.69 15.53 -23.79
C TYR A 143 -24.44 15.66 -25.30
N ARG A 144 -23.72 14.69 -25.87
CA ARG A 144 -23.83 14.40 -27.30
C ARG A 144 -24.58 13.09 -27.54
N ARG A 145 -25.73 13.27 -28.19
CA ARG A 145 -26.12 12.56 -29.42
C ARG A 145 -26.89 11.25 -29.24
N ARG A 146 -28.21 11.39 -29.07
CA ARG A 146 -29.17 10.45 -29.67
C ARG A 146 -30.09 11.22 -30.61
N GLY A 147 -29.87 11.03 -31.91
CA GLY A 147 -30.84 11.41 -32.93
C GLY A 147 -32.02 10.44 -32.92
N GLY A 148 -33.20 10.93 -33.28
CA GLY A 148 -34.36 10.06 -33.51
C GLY A 148 -35.71 10.76 -33.48
N ALA A 149 -36.09 11.34 -34.62
CA ALA A 149 -37.45 11.41 -35.17
C ALA A 149 -38.56 12.25 -34.47
N ARG A 150 -38.97 13.31 -35.19
CA ARG A 150 -40.34 13.62 -35.63
C ARG A 150 -41.47 13.67 -34.57
N CYS A 151 -41.94 14.89 -34.29
CA CYS A 151 -43.27 15.42 -34.68
C CYS A 151 -43.75 16.45 -33.64
N GLY A 152 -44.33 17.56 -34.12
CA GLY A 152 -45.34 18.30 -33.36
C GLY A 152 -45.05 19.78 -33.13
N ASN A 153 -45.69 20.61 -33.96
CA ASN A 153 -45.91 22.04 -33.77
C ASN A 153 -46.52 22.36 -32.39
N GLU A 154 -46.12 23.49 -31.79
CA GLU A 154 -46.95 24.71 -31.67
C GLU A 154 -46.20 25.82 -30.89
N PRO A 155 -46.27 27.09 -31.33
CA PRO A 155 -45.80 28.23 -30.54
C PRO A 155 -47.00 28.93 -29.88
N VAL A 156 -47.17 28.73 -28.57
CA VAL A 156 -48.10 29.58 -27.78
C VAL A 156 -47.29 30.56 -26.94
N ARG A 157 -47.29 31.81 -27.42
CA ARG A 157 -47.10 33.00 -26.58
C ARG A 157 -48.22 33.06 -25.56
N GLY A 158 -47.90 33.35 -24.30
CA GLY A 158 -48.88 34.02 -23.44
C GLY A 158 -48.66 33.91 -21.94
N ILE A 159 -48.44 35.09 -21.36
CA ILE A 159 -49.06 35.58 -20.12
C ILE A 159 -48.38 35.15 -18.82
N GLY A 160 -47.98 36.19 -18.09
CA GLY A 160 -47.36 36.13 -16.78
C GLY A 160 -48.18 35.41 -15.73
N GLY A 161 -47.46 34.81 -14.80
CA GLY A 161 -47.99 34.27 -13.57
C GLY A 161 -46.92 34.40 -12.50
N HIS A 162 -47.14 35.30 -11.55
CA HIS A 162 -46.44 35.34 -10.27
C HIS A 162 -46.65 34.00 -9.56
N SER A 163 -45.73 33.06 -9.74
CA SER A 163 -45.67 31.86 -8.90
C SER A 163 -44.60 32.06 -7.85
N ARG A 164 -45.04 32.55 -6.68
CA ARG A 164 -44.26 32.50 -5.44
C ARG A 164 -43.86 31.05 -5.19
N VAL A 165 -42.58 30.76 -5.41
CA VAL A 165 -41.95 29.53 -4.92
C VAL A 165 -42.06 29.56 -3.39
N PRO A 166 -42.72 28.57 -2.75
CA PRO A 166 -42.72 28.49 -1.30
C PRO A 166 -41.27 28.27 -0.83
N PRO A 167 -40.81 28.91 0.26
CA PRO A 167 -39.49 28.62 0.80
C PRO A 167 -39.46 27.13 1.14
N ALA A 168 -38.61 26.40 0.43
CA ALA A 168 -38.32 25.01 0.75
C ALA A 168 -37.92 24.98 2.22
N ARG A 169 -38.77 24.35 3.04
CA ARG A 169 -38.42 23.89 4.38
C ARG A 169 -37.09 23.16 4.21
N GLY A 170 -36.04 23.72 4.80
CA GLY A 170 -34.74 23.09 4.89
C GLY A 170 -34.95 21.70 5.46
N VAL A 171 -34.86 20.70 4.58
CA VAL A 171 -34.55 19.35 5.00
C VAL A 171 -33.15 19.49 5.56
N PRO A 172 -32.91 19.28 6.87
CA PRO A 172 -31.55 19.24 7.38
C PRO A 172 -30.85 18.15 6.58
N ARG A 173 -29.91 18.58 5.75
CA ARG A 173 -28.98 17.71 5.05
C ARG A 173 -28.28 16.95 6.18
N GLY A 174 -28.68 15.70 6.38
CA GLY A 174 -28.09 14.77 7.35
C GLY A 174 -26.67 14.47 6.92
N GLY A 175 -25.79 15.45 7.14
CA GLY A 175 -24.36 15.32 7.02
C GLY A 175 -23.86 14.81 8.36
N PHE A 176 -23.35 13.58 8.32
CA PHE A 176 -22.68 12.86 9.40
C PHE A 176 -23.55 12.67 10.64
N ALA A 177 -23.72 11.41 11.04
CA ALA A 177 -24.24 11.12 12.36
C ALA A 177 -23.45 12.00 13.35
N PRO A 178 -24.11 12.84 14.16
CA PRO A 178 -23.40 13.60 15.19
C PRO A 178 -22.60 12.60 16.02
N ASP A 179 -21.52 13.07 16.67
CA ASP A 179 -20.66 12.37 17.64
C ASP A 179 -21.39 11.68 18.81
N ALA A 180 -22.68 11.40 18.67
CA ALA A 180 -23.45 10.42 19.40
C ALA A 180 -22.77 9.04 19.33
N GLU A 181 -21.88 8.87 20.30
CA GLU A 181 -21.71 7.65 21.08
C GLU A 181 -20.91 6.53 20.38
N LEU A 182 -19.63 6.82 20.10
CA LEU A 182 -18.55 5.81 20.13
C LEU A 182 -18.27 5.31 21.57
N ALA A 183 -19.27 5.35 22.45
CA ALA A 183 -19.14 4.78 23.77
C ALA A 183 -19.10 3.25 23.62
N PRO A 184 -18.11 2.58 24.24
CA PRO A 184 -18.00 1.14 24.13
C PRO A 184 -19.25 0.50 24.75
N PRO A 185 -19.86 -0.50 24.09
CA PRO A 185 -20.96 -1.24 24.69
C PRO A 185 -20.49 -1.89 26.00
N PRO A 186 -21.35 -1.98 27.04
CA PRO A 186 -20.96 -2.48 28.35
C PRO A 186 -20.57 -3.97 28.34
N ASP A 187 -21.03 -4.72 27.34
CA ASP A 187 -20.85 -6.14 27.09
C ASP A 187 -19.76 -6.44 26.02
N LEU A 188 -18.85 -5.50 25.79
CA LEU A 188 -17.83 -5.59 24.75
C LEU A 188 -16.98 -6.88 24.80
N ASP A 189 -16.61 -7.33 26.00
CA ASP A 189 -15.78 -8.54 26.15
C ASP A 189 -16.55 -9.82 25.73
N GLU A 190 -17.86 -9.89 25.96
CA GLU A 190 -18.72 -11.00 25.54
C GLU A 190 -18.90 -11.00 24.02
N LEU A 191 -19.17 -9.83 23.44
CA LEU A 191 -19.29 -9.64 21.99
C LEU A 191 -18.00 -10.02 21.26
N TRP A 192 -16.85 -9.68 21.82
CA TRP A 192 -15.55 -10.06 21.26
C TRP A 192 -15.33 -11.57 21.30
N GLN A 193 -15.63 -12.24 22.43
CA GLN A 193 -15.50 -13.69 22.52
C GLN A 193 -16.40 -14.41 21.52
N GLN A 194 -17.68 -14.03 21.44
CA GLN A 194 -18.62 -14.59 20.49
C GLN A 194 -18.13 -14.43 19.03
N LEU A 195 -17.62 -13.24 18.70
CA LEU A 195 -17.07 -12.96 17.38
C LEU A 195 -15.89 -13.88 17.02
N LEU A 196 -14.97 -14.10 17.96
CA LEU A 196 -13.84 -15.01 17.75
C LEU A 196 -14.28 -16.48 17.64
N GLU A 197 -15.33 -16.87 18.36
CA GLU A 197 -15.91 -18.21 18.29
C GLU A 197 -16.54 -18.49 16.92
N ASP A 198 -17.27 -17.51 16.39
CA ASP A 198 -17.99 -17.64 15.12
C ASP A 198 -17.08 -17.55 13.89
N THR A 199 -15.97 -16.81 13.98
CA THR A 199 -15.18 -16.44 12.79
C THR A 199 -13.82 -17.09 12.69
N LEU A 200 -13.28 -17.64 13.78
CA LEU A 200 -11.93 -18.19 13.81
C LEU A 200 -11.85 -19.63 14.35
N PRO A 201 -10.90 -20.44 13.83
CA PRO A 201 -10.57 -21.74 14.42
C PRO A 201 -9.91 -21.56 15.80
N PRO A 202 -10.05 -22.55 16.71
CA PRO A 202 -9.64 -22.43 18.12
C PRO A 202 -8.17 -22.08 18.31
N ASP A 203 -7.28 -22.55 17.43
CA ASP A 203 -5.83 -22.32 17.52
C ASP A 203 -5.46 -20.83 17.41
N LYS A 204 -6.21 -20.05 16.63
CA LYS A 204 -5.93 -18.63 16.37
C LYS A 204 -6.60 -17.70 17.38
N ARG A 205 -7.63 -18.17 18.09
CA ARG A 205 -8.39 -17.36 19.06
C ARG A 205 -7.48 -16.86 20.18
N LYS A 206 -6.57 -17.71 20.66
CA LYS A 206 -5.68 -17.37 21.77
C LYS A 206 -4.77 -16.17 21.46
N LEU A 207 -4.19 -16.12 20.25
CA LEU A 207 -3.29 -15.03 19.86
C LEU A 207 -4.00 -13.67 19.85
N LEU A 208 -5.23 -13.64 19.33
CA LEU A 208 -6.06 -12.43 19.31
C LEU A 208 -6.57 -12.07 20.71
N GLN A 209 -6.95 -13.06 21.52
CA GLN A 209 -7.33 -12.84 22.91
C GLN A 209 -6.18 -12.26 23.75
N ASP A 210 -4.94 -12.70 23.51
CA ASP A 210 -3.75 -12.17 24.18
C ASP A 210 -3.48 -10.71 23.78
N SER A 211 -3.74 -10.33 22.52
CA SER A 211 -3.67 -8.92 22.08
C SER A 211 -4.77 -8.07 22.70
N TRP A 212 -5.98 -8.61 22.83
CA TRP A 212 -7.11 -7.98 23.49
C TRP A 212 -6.85 -7.68 24.97
N ALA A 213 -6.30 -8.65 25.69
CA ALA A 213 -5.96 -8.47 27.10
C ALA A 213 -4.86 -7.43 27.33
N LYS A 214 -3.98 -7.19 26.34
CA LYS A 214 -2.90 -6.17 26.42
C LYS A 214 -3.41 -4.74 26.24
N CYS A 215 -4.59 -4.54 25.66
CA CYS A 215 -5.17 -3.20 25.49
C CYS A 215 -5.64 -2.66 26.87
N PRO A 216 -5.06 -1.53 27.34
CA PRO A 216 -5.33 -1.01 28.67
C PRO A 216 -6.64 -0.22 28.76
N SER A 217 -7.09 0.38 27.65
CA SER A 217 -8.32 1.18 27.58
C SER A 217 -9.48 0.36 27.01
N GLN A 218 -10.67 0.54 27.57
CA GLN A 218 -11.91 -0.03 27.03
C GLN A 218 -12.22 0.54 25.63
N GLN A 219 -11.82 1.79 25.36
CA GLN A 219 -11.97 2.41 24.05
C GLN A 219 -11.08 1.74 23.01
N ASP A 220 -9.82 1.44 23.34
CA ASP A 220 -8.89 0.78 22.42
C ASP A 220 -9.39 -0.61 22.05
N ARG A 221 -9.95 -1.33 23.03
CA ARG A 221 -10.62 -2.61 22.81
C ARG A 221 -11.81 -2.45 21.87
N TYR A 222 -12.64 -1.43 22.05
CA TYR A 222 -13.77 -1.17 21.18
C TYR A 222 -13.34 -0.84 19.75
N MET A 223 -12.29 -0.02 19.59
CA MET A 223 -11.71 0.27 18.29
C MET A 223 -11.18 -1.00 17.60
N MET A 224 -10.51 -1.87 18.34
CA MET A 224 -10.03 -3.15 17.80
C MET A 224 -11.19 -4.10 17.43
N TYR A 225 -12.29 -4.11 18.20
CA TYR A 225 -13.51 -4.83 17.85
C TYR A 225 -14.11 -4.31 16.53
N LEU A 226 -14.19 -2.98 16.36
CA LEU A 226 -14.70 -2.36 15.12
C LEU A 226 -13.80 -2.66 13.92
N GLU A 227 -12.48 -2.57 14.09
CA GLU A 227 -11.52 -2.91 13.05
C GLU A 227 -11.68 -4.37 12.60
N TYR A 228 -11.74 -5.31 13.54
CA TYR A 228 -11.88 -6.72 13.21
C TYR A 228 -13.24 -7.06 12.58
N THR A 229 -14.34 -6.51 13.10
CA THR A 229 -15.67 -6.68 12.49
C THR A 229 -15.75 -6.06 11.10
N SER A 230 -14.99 -4.99 10.82
CA SER A 230 -14.93 -4.39 9.48
C SER A 230 -14.30 -5.32 8.44
N TYR A 231 -13.30 -6.12 8.82
CA TYR A 231 -12.70 -7.11 7.92
C TYR A 231 -13.64 -8.28 7.62
N LEU A 232 -14.50 -8.62 8.57
CA LEU A 232 -15.48 -9.69 8.42
C LEU A 232 -16.68 -9.26 7.57
N ARG A 233 -17.00 -7.97 7.59
CA ARG A 233 -17.90 -7.36 6.62
C ARG A 233 -17.18 -7.33 5.27
N LYS A 234 -17.25 -8.44 4.53
CA LYS A 234 -17.13 -8.35 3.07
C LYS A 234 -18.16 -7.29 2.67
N PRO A 235 -17.77 -6.15 2.06
CA PRO A 235 -18.78 -5.32 1.44
C PRO A 235 -19.57 -6.26 0.56
N GLU A 236 -20.88 -6.32 0.75
CA GLU A 236 -21.79 -7.00 -0.16
C GLU A 236 -21.71 -6.19 -1.45
N VAL A 237 -20.60 -6.34 -2.19
CA VAL A 237 -20.43 -5.78 -3.51
C VAL A 237 -21.51 -6.49 -4.30
N THR A 238 -22.57 -5.76 -4.58
CA THR A 238 -23.72 -6.26 -5.31
C THR A 238 -23.21 -6.90 -6.59
N GLU A 239 -23.88 -7.95 -7.08
CA GLU A 239 -23.46 -8.62 -8.32
C GLU A 239 -23.32 -7.61 -9.49
N GLU A 240 -24.14 -6.55 -9.46
CA GLU A 240 -24.06 -5.41 -10.38
C GLU A 240 -22.75 -4.64 -10.24
N GLU A 241 -22.35 -4.23 -9.03
CA GLU A 241 -21.09 -3.51 -8.81
C GLU A 241 -19.87 -4.40 -9.10
N GLN A 242 -19.95 -5.70 -8.80
CA GLN A 242 -18.88 -6.64 -9.20
C GLN A 242 -18.78 -6.75 -10.72
N ALA A 243 -19.90 -6.79 -11.44
CA ALA A 243 -19.92 -6.82 -12.90
C ALA A 243 -19.35 -5.52 -13.49
N GLU A 244 -19.65 -4.36 -12.90
CA GLU A 244 -19.07 -3.08 -13.32
C GLU A 244 -17.56 -3.02 -13.06
N ARG A 245 -17.10 -3.46 -11.89
CA ARG A 245 -15.66 -3.55 -11.60
C ARG A 245 -14.96 -4.52 -12.54
N ARG A 246 -15.57 -5.66 -12.86
CA ARG A 246 -15.03 -6.60 -13.87
C ARG A 246 -14.93 -5.94 -15.24
N LYS A 247 -15.96 -5.21 -15.69
CA LYS A 247 -15.91 -4.44 -16.95
C LYS A 247 -14.83 -3.36 -16.95
N GLN A 248 -14.57 -2.71 -15.82
CA GLN A 248 -13.49 -1.73 -15.69
C GLN A 248 -12.10 -2.38 -15.69
N LEU A 249 -11.98 -3.59 -15.14
CA LEU A 249 -10.73 -4.34 -15.09
C LEU A 249 -10.42 -5.07 -16.38
N GLU A 250 -11.42 -5.41 -17.20
CA GLU A 250 -11.28 -6.08 -18.49
C GLU A 250 -10.25 -5.40 -19.43
N PRO A 251 -10.26 -4.07 -19.67
CA PRO A 251 -9.25 -3.43 -20.50
C PRO A 251 -7.84 -3.49 -19.88
N LEU A 252 -7.71 -3.38 -18.55
CA LEU A 252 -6.42 -3.48 -17.86
C LEU A 252 -5.87 -4.91 -17.96
N LEU A 253 -6.70 -5.92 -17.67
CA LEU A 253 -6.33 -7.33 -17.80
C LEU A 253 -5.91 -7.67 -19.23
N ARG A 254 -6.60 -7.09 -20.22
CA ARG A 254 -6.26 -7.22 -21.64
C ARG A 254 -4.91 -6.59 -21.99
N GLU A 255 -4.58 -5.42 -21.43
CA GLU A 255 -3.27 -4.78 -21.60
C GLU A 255 -2.14 -5.57 -20.95
N PHE A 256 -2.38 -6.19 -19.79
CA PHE A 256 -1.42 -7.06 -19.11
C PHE A 256 -1.33 -8.48 -19.67
N GLY A 257 -2.06 -8.79 -20.75
CA GLY A 257 -2.04 -10.12 -21.38
C GLY A 257 -2.72 -11.22 -20.55
N VAL A 258 -3.44 -10.84 -19.48
CA VAL A 258 -4.33 -11.73 -18.73
C VAL A 258 -5.68 -11.72 -19.43
N SER A 259 -5.72 -12.21 -20.67
CA SER A 259 -6.97 -12.35 -21.41
C SER A 259 -7.86 -13.35 -20.67
N GLY A 260 -8.93 -12.85 -20.05
CA GLY A 260 -10.00 -13.64 -19.42
C GLY A 260 -10.88 -14.40 -20.41
N ASP A 261 -10.45 -14.53 -21.68
CA ASP A 261 -11.05 -15.44 -22.66
C ASP A 261 -10.52 -16.85 -22.41
N GLY A 262 -11.09 -17.46 -21.38
CA GLY A 262 -10.87 -18.84 -20.99
C GLY A 262 -12.15 -19.51 -20.53
N GLU A 263 -13.30 -19.16 -21.13
CA GLU A 263 -14.55 -19.91 -20.99
C GLU A 263 -14.53 -21.27 -21.72
N ASP A 264 -13.37 -21.71 -22.22
CA ASP A 264 -13.15 -23.10 -22.63
C ASP A 264 -12.29 -23.81 -21.57
N GLY A 265 -12.89 -24.21 -20.46
CA GLY A 265 -12.55 -25.42 -19.68
C GLY A 265 -11.07 -25.81 -19.48
N SER A 266 -10.13 -24.86 -19.52
CA SER A 266 -8.71 -25.15 -19.43
C SER A 266 -8.35 -25.22 -17.96
N CYS A 267 -8.64 -26.39 -17.37
CA CYS A 267 -7.99 -26.79 -16.15
C CYS A 267 -6.49 -26.54 -16.33
N PRO A 268 -5.80 -25.85 -15.40
CA PRO A 268 -4.36 -25.58 -15.51
C PRO A 268 -3.49 -26.85 -15.58
N GLY A 269 -4.10 -28.04 -15.48
CA GLY A 269 -3.46 -29.32 -15.82
C GLY A 269 -3.43 -29.66 -17.32
N SER A 270 -4.15 -28.97 -18.20
CA SER A 270 -4.26 -29.32 -19.63
C SER A 270 -2.95 -29.10 -20.40
N LEU A 271 -2.14 -28.11 -20.01
CA LEU A 271 -0.82 -27.85 -20.59
C LEU A 271 0.21 -28.95 -20.26
N LEU A 272 -0.02 -29.73 -19.20
CA LEU A 272 0.83 -30.87 -18.85
C LEU A 272 0.45 -32.16 -19.59
N TRP A 273 -0.75 -32.28 -20.15
CA TRP A 273 -1.19 -33.49 -20.84
C TRP A 273 -0.46 -33.79 -22.16
N PRO A 274 -0.19 -32.82 -23.06
CA PRO A 274 0.53 -33.09 -24.31
C PRO A 274 1.93 -33.73 -24.10
N PRO A 275 2.81 -33.21 -23.21
CA PRO A 275 4.10 -33.85 -22.98
C PRO A 275 3.95 -35.22 -22.30
N LEU A 276 2.97 -35.39 -21.41
CA LEU A 276 2.71 -36.66 -20.73
C LEU A 276 2.21 -37.73 -21.72
N LEU A 277 1.30 -37.37 -22.62
CA LEU A 277 0.82 -38.23 -23.72
C LEU A 277 1.97 -38.59 -24.68
N GLY A 278 2.80 -37.62 -25.03
CA GLY A 278 4.00 -37.84 -25.86
C GLY A 278 4.98 -38.82 -25.22
N LEU A 279 5.21 -38.71 -23.91
CA LEU A 279 6.09 -39.61 -23.16
C LEU A 279 5.52 -41.03 -23.06
N LEU A 280 4.19 -41.16 -22.91
CA LEU A 280 3.49 -42.44 -22.87
C LEU A 280 3.54 -43.16 -24.23
N LEU A 281 3.34 -42.42 -25.34
CA LEU A 281 3.49 -42.95 -26.70
C LEU A 281 4.93 -43.38 -26.99
N LEU A 282 5.92 -42.60 -26.54
CA LEU A 282 7.33 -42.95 -26.69
C LEU A 282 7.67 -44.22 -25.92
N ALA A 283 7.21 -44.34 -24.66
CA ALA A 283 7.40 -45.55 -23.87
C ALA A 283 6.74 -46.77 -24.53
N ALA A 284 5.51 -46.65 -25.04
CA ALA A 284 4.84 -47.71 -25.78
C ALA A 284 5.61 -48.10 -27.06
N GLY A 285 6.13 -47.12 -27.80
CA GLY A 285 6.96 -47.37 -28.99
C GLY A 285 8.25 -48.11 -28.68
N VAL A 286 8.92 -47.78 -27.57
CA VAL A 286 10.13 -48.50 -27.12
C VAL A 286 9.80 -49.94 -26.70
N VAL A 287 8.74 -50.15 -25.94
CA VAL A 287 8.29 -51.50 -25.55
C VAL A 287 7.94 -52.33 -26.78
N TYR A 288 7.23 -51.74 -27.75
CA TYR A 288 6.90 -52.38 -29.02
C TYR A 288 8.15 -52.75 -29.83
N TYR A 289 9.12 -51.83 -29.93
CA TYR A 289 10.38 -52.07 -30.64
C TYR A 289 11.21 -53.18 -29.97
N MET A 290 11.27 -53.21 -28.65
CA MET A 290 11.97 -54.27 -27.91
C MET A 290 11.29 -55.63 -28.06
N HIS A 291 9.96 -55.69 -28.12
CA HIS A 291 9.23 -56.94 -28.36
C HIS A 291 9.32 -57.40 -29.81
N SER A 292 9.30 -56.49 -30.79
CA SER A 292 9.39 -56.87 -32.20
C SER A 292 10.78 -57.37 -32.61
N GLN A 293 11.83 -56.95 -31.91
CA GLN A 293 13.18 -57.53 -32.10
C GLN A 293 13.37 -58.89 -31.41
N ALA A 294 12.51 -59.24 -30.45
CA ALA A 294 12.67 -60.46 -29.67
C ALA A 294 12.18 -61.73 -30.39
N ASP A 295 11.66 -61.62 -31.61
CA ASP A 295 11.21 -62.77 -32.41
C ASP A 295 12.07 -63.02 -33.68
N PRO A 296 13.38 -63.31 -33.53
CA PRO A 296 14.22 -63.72 -34.65
C PRO A 296 13.85 -65.12 -35.20
N LEU A 297 12.89 -65.81 -34.57
CA LEU A 297 12.43 -67.14 -34.98
C LEU A 297 11.38 -67.13 -36.10
N HIS A 298 10.73 -65.98 -36.38
CA HIS A 298 9.76 -65.90 -37.47
C HIS A 298 10.39 -65.84 -38.87
N ASP A 299 11.64 -65.38 -39.02
CA ASP A 299 12.33 -65.38 -40.31
C ASP A 299 12.93 -66.74 -40.71
N LEU A 300 12.99 -67.72 -39.79
CA LEU A 300 13.53 -69.06 -40.07
C LEU A 300 12.48 -70.11 -40.47
N GLN A 301 11.18 -69.79 -40.41
CA GLN A 301 10.11 -70.70 -40.81
C GLN A 301 9.66 -70.56 -42.28
N ALA A 302 10.26 -69.64 -43.03
CA ALA A 302 9.91 -69.36 -44.43
C ALA A 302 10.93 -69.86 -45.48
N LEU A 303 11.94 -70.64 -45.07
CA LEU A 303 12.93 -71.30 -45.95
C LEU A 303 12.84 -72.82 -45.80
#